data_AF-A0A7X7UTZ6-F1
#
_entry.id   AF-A0A7X7UTZ6-F1
#
_cell.length_a   1.000
_cell.length_b   1.000
_cell.length_c   1.000
_cell.angle_alpha   90.00
_cell.angle_beta   90.00
_cell.angle_gamma   90.00
#
_symmetry.space_group_name_H-M   'P 1'
#
loop_
_entity.id
_entity.type
_entity.pdbx_description
1 polymer ?
#
loop_
_entity_poly.entity_id
_entity_poly.type
_entity_poly.pdbx_seq_one_letter_code
_entity_poly.pdbx_strand_id
1 'polypeptide(L)'
;MRLYIVLRYIGLVLLLNAAFMFVAFLISAYNADSAMIPLLLSSILTALVGFFPLIFVAPTNDLSQKEGYVILVFSWLVVCLFGMLPYLLWGGEFTVVNSWFESVTGFTTTGSTILTNVEALPKGLLFWRSSTHWLGGIGIILFVLVIIPTLGKTRMFLSRLEMSPLAKTNFHYKSNKLLRVVIFVYLGLTLVETVLLYLFGMSLFDAVTHAFGTVATGGFSTKNDSIGHFNSLAIEIVVIVFMFLSGMHFGVLYNIFTFKRVKWYKSSVLKFYFFSILVGVLLITISVKGTNYQTWGESLRFSAFQLVSLASTTGFATADTTLWPPFSIMILLYFLFQCACAGSTAGGIKVDRMVIFFKSMRRQVKKLQHPQ
;
A
#
# COMPACT_ATOMS: atom_id res chain seq x y z
N MET A 1 22.03 -14.89 -18.23
CA MET A 1 21.35 -13.80 -17.51
C MET A 1 22.10 -12.52 -17.82
N ARG A 2 21.43 -11.53 -18.41
CA ARG A 2 22.09 -10.31 -18.88
C ARG A 2 22.07 -9.26 -17.78
N LEU A 3 23.13 -9.23 -16.95
CA LEU A 3 23.23 -8.33 -15.80
C LEU A 3 23.14 -6.84 -16.18
N TYR A 4 23.70 -6.46 -17.33
CA TYR A 4 23.63 -5.08 -17.82
C TYR A 4 22.19 -4.60 -18.06
N ILE A 5 21.29 -5.50 -18.47
CA ILE A 5 19.86 -5.18 -18.64
C ILE A 5 19.20 -4.99 -17.28
N VAL A 6 19.53 -5.84 -16.31
CA VAL A 6 19.01 -5.71 -14.93
C VAL A 6 19.40 -4.36 -14.33
N LEU A 7 20.67 -3.96 -14.48
CA LEU A 7 21.16 -2.65 -14.03
C LEU A 7 20.42 -1.48 -14.69
N ARG A 8 20.09 -1.58 -15.99
CA ARG A 8 19.27 -0.55 -16.68
C ARG A 8 17.91 -0.35 -16.04
N TYR A 9 17.20 -1.43 -15.69
CA TYR A 9 15.89 -1.32 -15.05
C TYR A 9 15.97 -0.83 -13.61
N ILE A 10 16.97 -1.26 -12.84
CA ILE A 10 17.23 -0.72 -11.49
C ILE A 10 17.51 0.80 -11.59
N GLY A 11 18.30 1.22 -12.60
CA GLY A 11 18.56 2.63 -12.87
C GLY A 11 17.28 3.43 -13.15
N LEU A 12 16.33 2.89 -13.94
CA LEU A 12 15.04 3.53 -14.17
C LEU A 12 14.22 3.73 -12.88
N VAL A 13 14.26 2.76 -11.96
CA VAL A 13 13.58 2.89 -10.66
C VAL A 13 14.26 3.95 -9.79
N LEU A 14 15.60 4.01 -9.81
CA LEU A 14 16.36 5.07 -9.12
C LEU A 14 16.05 6.45 -9.67
N LEU A 15 15.86 6.61 -10.98
CA LEU A 15 15.47 7.89 -11.58
C LEU A 15 14.09 8.35 -11.12
N LEU A 16 13.13 7.42 -10.97
CA LEU A 16 11.84 7.74 -10.36
C LEU A 16 11.99 8.20 -8.91
N ASN A 17 12.86 7.52 -8.15
CA ASN A 17 13.20 7.89 -6.77
C ASN A 17 13.80 9.31 -6.70
N ALA A 18 14.78 9.58 -7.55
CA ALA A 18 15.45 10.88 -7.65
C ALA A 18 14.49 12.00 -8.04
N ALA A 19 13.51 11.73 -8.92
CA ALA A 19 12.48 12.69 -9.29
C ALA A 19 11.61 13.10 -8.09
N PHE A 20 11.20 12.14 -7.26
CA PHE A 20 10.43 12.46 -6.04
C PHE A 20 11.29 13.16 -4.97
N MET A 21 12.57 12.81 -4.84
CA MET A 21 13.51 13.58 -4.00
C MET A 21 13.67 15.02 -4.50
N PHE A 22 13.63 15.22 -5.82
CA PHE A 22 13.70 16.56 -6.40
C PHE A 22 12.42 17.36 -6.10
N VAL A 23 11.24 16.74 -6.18
CA VAL A 23 9.99 17.39 -5.77
C VAL A 23 10.01 17.75 -4.28
N ALA A 24 10.52 16.85 -3.43
CA ALA A 24 10.72 17.12 -2.01
C ALA A 24 11.68 18.31 -1.78
N PHE A 25 12.76 18.40 -2.56
CA PHE A 25 13.67 19.54 -2.57
C PHE A 25 12.94 20.85 -2.95
N LEU A 26 12.10 20.85 -3.98
CA LEU A 26 11.35 22.04 -4.38
C LEU A 26 10.41 22.53 -3.27
N ILE A 27 9.75 21.60 -2.57
CA ILE A 27 8.91 21.92 -1.39
C ILE A 27 9.77 22.54 -0.28
N SER A 28 10.90 21.91 0.03
CA SER A 28 11.85 22.42 1.03
C SER A 28 12.41 23.80 0.68
N ALA A 29 12.75 24.04 -0.59
CA ALA A 29 13.24 25.32 -1.09
C ALA A 29 12.17 26.41 -1.01
N TYR A 30 10.92 26.10 -1.36
CA TYR A 30 9.80 27.02 -1.20
C TYR A 30 9.55 27.39 0.27
N ASN A 31 9.73 26.43 1.19
CA ASN A 31 9.59 26.65 2.61
C ASN A 31 10.86 27.21 3.30
N ALA A 32 11.96 27.37 2.56
CA ALA A 32 13.29 27.73 3.09
C ALA A 32 13.70 26.89 4.32
N ASP A 33 13.44 25.58 4.26
CA ASP A 33 13.65 24.68 5.39
C ASP A 33 15.03 23.97 5.35
N SER A 34 15.43 23.35 6.47
CA SER A 34 16.78 22.77 6.62
C SER A 34 17.04 21.52 5.78
N ALA A 35 16.02 20.94 5.13
CA ALA A 35 16.17 19.74 4.31
C ALA A 35 16.61 20.02 2.86
N MET A 36 16.76 21.30 2.47
CA MET A 36 16.95 21.69 1.07
C MET A 36 18.21 21.07 0.47
N ILE A 37 19.35 21.24 1.13
CA ILE A 37 20.64 20.72 0.65
C ILE A 37 20.67 19.18 0.70
N PRO A 38 20.28 18.51 1.81
CA PRO A 38 20.19 17.05 1.86
C PRO A 38 19.36 16.44 0.73
N LEU A 39 18.18 17.00 0.44
CA LEU A 39 17.29 16.49 -0.60
C LEU A 39 17.85 16.72 -2.01
N LEU A 40 18.43 17.88 -2.28
CA LEU A 40 19.05 18.18 -3.58
C LEU A 40 20.24 17.25 -3.86
N LEU A 41 21.16 17.10 -2.89
CA LEU A 41 22.31 16.22 -3.03
C LEU A 41 21.88 14.76 -3.21
N SER A 42 20.91 14.30 -2.43
CA SER A 42 20.35 12.94 -2.55
C SER A 42 19.75 12.72 -3.93
N SER A 43 18.99 13.68 -4.44
CA SER A 43 18.38 13.63 -5.77
C SER A 43 19.45 13.54 -6.87
N ILE A 44 20.47 14.40 -6.84
CA ILE A 44 21.55 14.41 -7.83
C ILE A 44 22.34 13.10 -7.78
N LEU A 45 22.76 12.65 -6.60
CA LEU A 45 23.53 11.41 -6.45
C LEU A 45 22.74 10.19 -6.94
N THR A 46 21.46 10.12 -6.57
CA THR A 46 20.57 9.04 -7.01
C THR A 46 20.35 9.10 -8.53
N ALA A 47 20.20 10.29 -9.10
CA ALA A 47 20.04 10.47 -10.54
C ALA A 47 21.29 10.06 -11.32
N LEU A 48 22.50 10.44 -10.86
CA LEU A 48 23.76 10.08 -11.50
C LEU A 48 23.94 8.56 -11.57
N VAL A 49 23.71 7.87 -10.44
CA VAL A 49 23.77 6.40 -10.40
C VAL A 49 22.66 5.77 -11.24
N GLY A 50 21.47 6.36 -11.23
CA GLY A 50 20.33 5.91 -12.03
C GLY A 50 20.55 6.03 -13.53
N PHE A 51 21.14 7.14 -14.00
CA PHE A 51 21.42 7.39 -15.42
C PHE A 51 22.57 6.56 -15.97
N PHE A 52 23.55 6.19 -15.13
CA PHE A 52 24.78 5.53 -15.59
C PHE A 52 24.51 4.28 -16.46
N PRO A 53 23.66 3.31 -16.08
CA PRO A 53 23.36 2.15 -16.93
C PRO A 53 22.58 2.51 -18.22
N LEU A 54 21.83 3.61 -18.24
CA LEU A 54 20.99 3.98 -19.39
C LEU A 54 21.82 4.47 -20.58
N ILE A 55 23.02 4.99 -20.33
CA ILE A 55 23.95 5.50 -21.35
C ILE A 55 24.55 4.34 -22.14
N PHE A 56 24.90 3.24 -21.47
CA PHE A 56 25.67 2.14 -22.07
C PHE A 56 24.82 0.95 -22.51
N VAL A 57 23.56 0.86 -22.08
CA VAL A 57 22.72 -0.33 -22.30
C VAL A 57 21.50 0.05 -23.11
N ALA A 58 21.28 -0.55 -24.28
CA ALA A 58 20.07 -0.32 -25.07
C ALA A 58 18.80 -0.87 -24.38
N PRO A 59 17.61 -0.26 -24.57
CA PRO A 59 16.35 -0.82 -24.08
C PRO A 59 16.03 -2.15 -24.77
N THR A 60 15.50 -3.11 -24.01
CA THR A 60 15.00 -4.39 -24.52
C THR A 60 13.56 -4.59 -24.09
N ASN A 61 12.76 -5.29 -24.89
CA ASN A 61 11.38 -5.64 -24.50
C ASN A 61 11.25 -7.09 -24.01
N ASP A 62 12.31 -7.90 -24.16
CA ASP A 62 12.30 -9.32 -23.86
C ASP A 62 13.12 -9.60 -22.61
N LEU A 63 12.46 -9.52 -21.44
CA LEU A 63 13.03 -9.91 -20.16
C LEU A 63 12.78 -11.39 -19.88
N SER A 64 13.83 -12.12 -19.50
CA SER A 64 13.68 -13.47 -18.96
C SER A 64 13.10 -13.43 -17.54
N GLN A 65 12.47 -14.53 -17.11
CA GLN A 65 11.92 -14.65 -15.75
C GLN A 65 12.99 -14.43 -14.66
N LYS A 66 14.18 -14.99 -14.87
CA LYS A 66 15.31 -14.83 -13.94
C LYS A 66 15.72 -13.36 -13.83
N GLU A 67 15.80 -12.64 -14.95
CA GLU A 67 16.09 -11.20 -14.95
C GLU A 67 14.99 -10.42 -14.21
N GLY A 68 13.71 -10.76 -14.41
CA GLY A 68 12.60 -10.13 -13.68
C GLY A 68 12.66 -10.30 -12.16
N TYR A 69 13.00 -11.51 -11.67
CA TYR A 69 13.17 -11.74 -10.22
C TYR A 69 14.35 -10.97 -9.63
N VAL A 70 15.48 -10.94 -10.33
CA VAL A 70 16.67 -10.19 -9.88
C VAL A 70 16.38 -8.70 -9.87
N ILE A 71 15.77 -8.16 -10.94
CA ILE A 71 15.34 -6.75 -11.00
C ILE A 71 14.47 -6.42 -9.79
N LEU A 72 13.50 -7.27 -9.44
CA LEU A 72 12.69 -7.04 -8.26
C LEU A 72 13.53 -6.90 -7.00
N VAL A 73 14.21 -7.98 -6.61
CA VAL A 73 14.83 -8.09 -5.28
C VAL A 73 15.86 -6.98 -5.10
N PHE A 74 16.68 -6.75 -6.13
CA PHE A 74 17.70 -5.71 -6.07
C PHE A 74 17.13 -4.31 -6.21
N SER A 75 16.04 -4.07 -6.96
CA SER A 75 15.41 -2.74 -7.00
C SER A 75 14.91 -2.34 -5.62
N TRP A 76 14.29 -3.25 -4.85
CA TRP A 76 13.86 -2.95 -3.48
C TRP A 76 15.04 -2.58 -2.57
N LEU A 77 16.10 -3.38 -2.57
CA LEU A 77 17.27 -3.11 -1.75
C LEU A 77 17.94 -1.78 -2.13
N VAL A 78 18.10 -1.53 -3.42
CA VAL A 78 18.76 -0.33 -3.95
C VAL A 78 17.90 0.92 -3.72
N VAL A 79 16.59 0.85 -3.93
CA VAL A 79 15.70 2.00 -3.68
C VAL A 79 15.67 2.36 -2.19
N CYS A 80 15.64 1.38 -1.29
CA CYS A 80 15.77 1.65 0.15
C CYS A 80 17.14 2.27 0.49
N LEU A 81 18.22 1.82 -0.15
CA LEU A 81 19.57 2.35 0.07
C LEU A 81 19.73 3.79 -0.39
N PHE A 82 19.21 4.14 -1.56
CA PHE A 82 19.26 5.53 -2.02
C PHE A 82 18.20 6.38 -1.30
N GLY A 83 17.07 5.78 -0.92
CA GLY A 83 16.00 6.47 -0.23
C GLY A 83 16.31 6.90 1.20
N MET A 84 17.33 6.32 1.84
CA MET A 84 17.81 6.77 3.15
C MET A 84 18.68 8.03 3.07
N LEU A 85 19.20 8.38 1.88
CA LEU A 85 20.17 9.48 1.73
C LEU A 85 19.63 10.83 2.24
N PRO A 86 18.37 11.24 1.97
CA PRO A 86 17.84 12.49 2.51
C PRO A 86 17.87 12.54 4.04
N TYR A 87 17.56 11.43 4.70
CA TYR A 87 17.55 11.33 6.16
C TYR A 87 18.98 11.38 6.71
N LEU A 88 19.88 10.58 6.12
CA LEU A 88 21.26 10.47 6.58
C LEU A 88 22.02 11.80 6.42
N LEU A 89 21.82 12.50 5.31
CA LEU A 89 22.47 13.79 5.04
C LEU A 89 21.90 14.93 5.87
N TRP A 90 20.62 14.85 6.28
CA TRP A 90 20.02 15.85 7.16
C TRP A 90 20.45 15.67 8.63
N GLY A 91 20.61 14.42 9.09
CA GLY A 91 21.16 14.09 10.40
C GLY A 91 20.14 14.12 11.55
N GLY A 92 20.55 14.57 12.74
CA GLY A 92 19.69 14.57 13.94
C GLY A 92 19.40 13.15 14.45
N GLU A 93 18.12 12.78 14.52
CA GLU A 93 17.68 11.43 14.97
C GLU A 93 18.03 10.33 13.95
N PHE A 94 18.42 10.71 12.73
CA PHE A 94 18.73 9.80 11.63
C PHE A 94 20.20 9.36 11.63
N THR A 95 20.52 8.38 12.49
CA THR A 95 21.73 7.56 12.33
C THR A 95 21.66 6.72 11.04
N VAL A 96 22.74 6.05 10.63
CA VAL A 96 22.72 5.13 9.47
C VAL A 96 21.62 4.07 9.61
N VAL A 97 21.49 3.47 10.79
CA VAL A 97 20.49 2.43 11.07
C VAL A 97 19.08 3.01 11.05
N ASN A 98 18.88 4.17 11.68
CA ASN A 98 17.57 4.84 11.74
C ASN A 98 17.13 5.32 10.35
N SER A 99 18.05 5.86 9.55
CA SER A 99 17.80 6.29 8.16
C SER A 99 17.40 5.11 7.29
N TRP A 100 18.14 4.00 7.42
CA TRP A 100 17.83 2.76 6.69
C TRP A 100 16.47 2.22 7.11
N PHE A 101 16.16 2.17 8.41
CA PHE A 101 14.87 1.73 8.92
C PHE A 101 13.73 2.58 8.36
N GLU A 102 13.83 3.91 8.46
CA GLU A 102 12.80 4.86 7.99
C GLU A 102 12.60 4.79 6.46
N SER A 103 13.67 4.50 5.71
CA SER A 103 13.58 4.27 4.27
C SER A 103 12.89 2.94 3.95
N VAL A 104 13.31 1.84 4.60
CA VAL A 104 12.75 0.51 4.37
C VAL A 104 11.26 0.49 4.68
N THR A 105 10.86 0.92 5.88
CA THR A 105 9.46 0.97 6.31
C THR A 105 8.59 1.83 5.39
N GLY A 106 9.17 2.90 4.83
CA GLY A 106 8.55 3.73 3.83
C GLY A 106 8.25 2.97 2.54
N PHE A 107 9.28 2.46 1.86
CA PHE A 107 9.06 1.73 0.61
C PHE A 107 8.23 0.47 0.78
N THR A 108 8.42 -0.28 1.88
CA THR A 108 7.64 -1.50 2.14
C THR A 108 6.22 -1.22 2.61
N THR A 109 5.80 0.05 2.65
CA THR A 109 4.46 0.47 3.10
C THR A 109 4.13 -0.10 4.47
N THR A 110 5.12 -0.14 5.37
CA THR A 110 4.98 -0.67 6.73
C THR A 110 4.58 0.42 7.72
N GLY A 111 4.99 1.67 7.49
CA GLY A 111 4.50 2.82 8.25
C GLY A 111 4.98 2.95 9.69
N SER A 112 5.86 2.05 10.16
CA SER A 112 6.53 2.20 11.45
C SER A 112 7.59 3.30 11.34
N THR A 113 7.78 4.09 12.40
CA THR A 113 8.78 5.18 12.42
C THR A 113 9.63 5.13 13.67
N ILE A 114 10.88 5.55 13.55
CA ILE A 114 11.80 5.75 14.69
C ILE A 114 11.58 7.08 15.40
N LEU A 115 10.84 8.00 14.77
CA LEU A 115 10.73 9.39 15.21
C LEU A 115 9.75 9.50 16.37
N THR A 116 10.16 10.23 17.39
CA THR A 116 9.28 10.57 18.52
C THR A 116 8.43 11.81 18.23
N ASN A 117 8.98 12.76 17.47
CA ASN A 117 8.28 13.97 17.04
C ASN A 117 8.43 14.17 15.53
N VAL A 118 7.49 13.62 14.80
CA VAL A 118 7.38 13.73 13.34
C VAL A 118 7.18 15.18 12.89
N GLU A 119 6.40 15.96 13.64
CA GLU A 119 6.07 17.35 13.27
C GLU A 119 7.27 18.31 13.31
N ALA A 120 8.35 17.92 14.00
CA ALA A 120 9.61 18.67 13.99
C ALA A 120 10.36 18.55 12.65
N LEU A 121 10.00 17.59 11.80
CA LEU A 121 10.66 17.43 10.51
C LEU A 121 10.31 18.56 9.55
N PRO A 122 11.28 19.01 8.74
CA PRO A 122 11.02 19.92 7.64
C PRO A 122 10.00 19.35 6.64
N LYS A 123 9.22 20.22 5.99
CA LYS A 123 8.16 19.80 5.06
C LYS A 123 8.70 19.00 3.88
N GLY A 124 9.91 19.31 3.42
CA GLY A 124 10.57 18.49 2.40
C GLY A 124 10.76 17.03 2.82
N LEU A 125 11.21 16.78 4.05
CA LEU A 125 11.39 15.41 4.56
C LEU A 125 10.05 14.73 4.85
N LEU A 126 9.06 15.45 5.37
CA LEU A 126 7.71 14.93 5.55
C LEU A 126 7.10 14.45 4.22
N PHE A 127 7.25 15.25 3.16
CA PHE A 127 6.81 14.86 1.83
C PHE A 127 7.59 13.65 1.32
N TRP A 128 8.93 13.64 1.48
CA TRP A 128 9.75 12.51 1.08
C TRP A 128 9.27 11.21 1.74
N ARG A 129 9.08 11.22 3.07
CA ARG A 129 8.53 10.10 3.84
C ARG A 129 7.23 9.59 3.23
N SER A 130 6.20 10.43 3.10
CA SER A 130 4.92 10.02 2.52
C SER A 130 5.03 9.56 1.06
N SER A 131 5.95 10.13 0.27
CA SER A 131 6.15 9.72 -1.12
C SER A 131 6.75 8.32 -1.26
N THR A 132 7.56 7.86 -0.30
CA THR A 132 8.09 6.49 -0.30
C THR A 132 6.98 5.45 -0.18
N HIS A 133 5.91 5.73 0.59
CA HIS A 133 4.70 4.89 0.63
C HIS A 133 4.07 4.81 -0.75
N TRP A 134 3.86 5.95 -1.38
CA TRP A 134 3.22 6.02 -2.69
C TRP A 134 4.01 5.27 -3.78
N LEU A 135 5.33 5.45 -3.80
CA LEU A 135 6.23 4.71 -4.70
C LEU A 135 6.22 3.20 -4.41
N GLY A 136 6.26 2.82 -3.13
CA GLY A 136 6.18 1.44 -2.67
C GLY A 136 4.90 0.72 -3.06
N GLY A 137 3.76 1.37 -2.84
CA GLY A 137 2.43 0.84 -3.17
C GLY A 137 2.26 0.56 -4.67
N ILE A 138 2.75 1.46 -5.53
CA ILE A 138 2.82 1.21 -6.98
C ILE A 138 3.74 0.02 -7.27
N GLY A 139 4.93 0.01 -6.66
CA GLY A 139 5.97 -1.01 -6.89
C GLY A 139 5.48 -2.43 -6.66
N ILE A 140 4.79 -2.70 -5.56
CA ILE A 140 4.23 -4.02 -5.24
C ILE A 140 3.20 -4.46 -6.28
N ILE A 141 2.26 -3.58 -6.66
CA ILE A 141 1.20 -3.95 -7.58
C ILE A 141 1.76 -4.20 -8.98
N LEU A 142 2.63 -3.32 -9.48
CA LEU A 142 3.22 -3.48 -10.80
C LEU A 142 4.07 -4.75 -10.88
N PHE A 143 4.80 -5.06 -9.82
CA PHE A 143 5.58 -6.28 -9.71
C PHE A 143 4.70 -7.55 -9.77
N VAL A 144 3.69 -7.65 -8.91
CA VAL A 144 2.80 -8.82 -8.85
C VAL A 144 2.16 -9.08 -10.21
N LEU A 145 1.80 -8.01 -10.94
CA LEU A 145 1.17 -8.11 -12.25
C LEU A 145 2.14 -8.41 -13.40
N VAL A 146 3.42 -8.05 -13.28
CA VAL A 146 4.45 -8.42 -14.27
C VAL A 146 4.88 -9.88 -14.09
N ILE A 147 4.91 -10.39 -12.86
CA ILE A 147 5.39 -11.75 -12.57
C ILE A 147 4.31 -12.83 -12.76
N ILE A 148 3.07 -12.60 -12.33
CA ILE A 148 1.99 -13.61 -12.45
C ILE A 148 1.82 -14.15 -13.89
N PRO A 149 1.84 -13.32 -14.96
CA PRO A 149 1.72 -13.80 -16.33
C PRO A 149 2.90 -14.68 -16.78
N THR A 150 4.06 -14.53 -16.15
CA THR A 150 5.26 -15.30 -16.49
C THR A 150 5.30 -16.65 -15.78
N LEU A 151 4.60 -16.83 -14.66
CA LEU A 151 4.59 -18.03 -13.82
C LEU A 151 3.87 -19.28 -14.40
N GLY A 152 3.73 -19.39 -15.71
CA GLY A 152 3.67 -20.70 -16.35
C GLY A 152 2.83 -20.80 -17.61
N LYS A 153 3.50 -20.76 -18.77
CA LYS A 153 2.97 -21.35 -20.01
C LYS A 153 2.63 -22.85 -19.81
N THR A 154 3.28 -23.54 -18.88
CA THR A 154 3.08 -24.99 -18.61
C THR A 154 1.83 -25.30 -17.78
N ARG A 155 1.45 -24.46 -16.80
CA ARG A 155 0.14 -24.58 -16.11
C ARG A 155 -1.02 -24.07 -16.95
N MET A 156 -0.79 -23.05 -17.79
CA MET A 156 -1.79 -22.52 -18.71
C MET A 156 -2.09 -23.49 -19.86
N PHE A 157 -1.17 -24.37 -20.27
CA PHE A 157 -1.40 -25.40 -21.28
C PHE A 157 -2.34 -26.52 -20.79
N LEU A 158 -2.15 -27.02 -19.56
CA LEU A 158 -3.02 -28.04 -18.97
C LEU A 158 -4.40 -27.49 -18.59
N SER A 159 -4.46 -26.27 -18.04
CA SER A 159 -5.72 -25.57 -17.75
C SER A 159 -6.52 -25.20 -19.01
N ARG A 160 -5.88 -25.07 -20.19
CA ARG A 160 -6.56 -24.85 -21.48
C ARG A 160 -7.37 -26.05 -21.96
N LEU A 161 -7.10 -27.26 -21.45
CA LEU A 161 -7.83 -28.48 -21.79
C LEU A 161 -9.10 -28.65 -20.97
N GLU A 162 -9.18 -28.05 -19.77
CA GLU A 162 -10.29 -28.24 -18.83
C GLU A 162 -11.24 -27.02 -18.70
N MET A 163 -10.96 -25.93 -19.42
CA MET A 163 -11.70 -24.67 -19.25
C MET A 163 -12.62 -24.33 -20.43
N SER A 164 -13.84 -23.89 -20.10
CA SER A 164 -14.84 -23.44 -21.07
C SER A 164 -14.37 -22.21 -21.86
N PRO A 165 -14.94 -21.95 -23.06
CA PRO A 165 -14.53 -20.86 -23.94
C PRO A 165 -14.53 -19.46 -23.30
N LEU A 166 -15.37 -19.24 -22.28
CA LEU A 166 -15.48 -17.98 -21.53
C LEU A 166 -14.30 -17.70 -20.58
N ALA A 167 -13.58 -18.73 -20.15
CA ALA A 167 -12.35 -18.58 -19.36
C ALA A 167 -11.11 -18.39 -20.26
N LYS A 168 -11.15 -18.91 -21.49
CA LYS A 168 -10.10 -18.71 -22.51
C LYS A 168 -9.98 -17.25 -22.99
N THR A 169 -11.07 -16.49 -22.99
CA THR A 169 -11.09 -15.10 -23.48
C THR A 169 -10.60 -14.06 -22.46
N ASN A 170 -10.55 -14.38 -21.16
CA ASN A 170 -10.10 -13.43 -20.12
C ASN A 170 -8.58 -13.40 -19.88
N PHE A 171 -7.83 -14.39 -20.35
CA PHE A 171 -6.39 -14.52 -20.07
C PHE A 171 -5.47 -14.01 -21.20
N HIS A 172 -6.04 -13.43 -22.26
CA HIS A 172 -5.30 -13.02 -23.46
C HIS A 172 -5.12 -11.49 -23.60
N TYR A 173 -5.13 -10.73 -22.51
CA TYR A 173 -4.90 -9.28 -22.57
C TYR A 173 -3.51 -8.90 -22.06
N LYS A 174 -2.67 -8.46 -23.01
CA LYS A 174 -1.32 -7.89 -22.91
C LYS A 174 -1.08 -7.13 -21.59
N SER A 175 0.03 -7.41 -20.92
CA SER A 175 0.53 -6.78 -19.68
C SER A 175 0.24 -5.27 -19.57
N ASN A 176 0.34 -4.53 -20.68
CA ASN A 176 0.10 -3.09 -20.75
C ASN A 176 -1.34 -2.65 -20.39
N LYS A 177 -2.36 -3.50 -20.62
CA LYS A 177 -3.74 -3.16 -20.25
C LYS A 177 -3.96 -3.26 -18.74
N LEU A 178 -3.34 -4.25 -18.09
CA LEU A 178 -3.36 -4.41 -16.64
C LEU A 178 -2.61 -3.26 -15.94
N LEU A 179 -1.45 -2.87 -16.47
CA LEU A 179 -0.70 -1.70 -16.01
C LEU A 179 -1.56 -0.43 -16.03
N ARG A 180 -2.25 -0.17 -17.15
CA ARG A 180 -3.12 1.00 -17.29
C ARG A 180 -4.28 0.99 -16.29
N VAL A 181 -4.85 -0.18 -16.04
CA VAL A 181 -5.93 -0.36 -15.05
C VAL A 181 -5.46 0.03 -13.65
N VAL A 182 -4.28 -0.44 -13.24
CA VAL A 182 -3.74 -0.14 -11.92
C VAL A 182 -3.41 1.34 -11.77
N ILE A 183 -2.68 1.91 -12.73
CA ILE A 183 -2.31 3.33 -12.68
C ILE A 183 -3.57 4.19 -12.62
N PHE A 184 -4.59 3.88 -13.43
CA PHE A 184 -5.86 4.61 -13.42
C PHE A 184 -6.54 4.58 -12.05
N VAL A 185 -6.66 3.39 -11.44
CA VAL A 185 -7.30 3.25 -10.11
C VAL A 185 -6.47 3.91 -9.02
N TYR A 186 -5.15 3.69 -9.00
CA TYR A 186 -4.26 4.20 -7.97
C TYR A 186 -4.21 5.74 -7.96
N LEU A 187 -3.99 6.35 -9.14
CA LEU A 187 -4.00 7.80 -9.29
C LEU A 187 -5.40 8.38 -9.06
N GLY A 188 -6.44 7.71 -9.55
CA GLY A 188 -7.82 8.13 -9.35
C GLY A 188 -8.22 8.16 -7.87
N LEU A 189 -7.90 7.11 -7.12
CA LEU A 189 -8.13 7.08 -5.67
C LEU A 189 -7.33 8.17 -4.96
N THR A 190 -6.03 8.30 -5.26
CA THR A 190 -5.17 9.30 -4.62
C THR A 190 -5.70 10.72 -4.84
N LEU A 191 -6.09 11.05 -6.08
CA LEU A 191 -6.59 12.38 -6.43
C LEU A 191 -7.94 12.67 -5.75
N VAL A 192 -8.88 11.72 -5.82
CA VAL A 192 -10.21 11.93 -5.22
C VAL A 192 -10.09 12.03 -3.70
N GLU A 193 -9.28 11.21 -3.06
CA GLU A 193 -9.04 11.30 -1.61
C GLU A 193 -8.42 12.64 -1.23
N THR A 194 -7.38 13.07 -1.94
CA THR A 194 -6.73 14.37 -1.71
C THR A 194 -7.75 15.51 -1.76
N VAL A 195 -8.60 15.52 -2.80
CA VAL A 195 -9.63 16.56 -2.96
C VAL A 195 -10.63 16.52 -1.80
N LEU A 196 -11.12 15.34 -1.42
CA LEU A 196 -12.07 15.21 -0.31
C LEU A 196 -11.45 15.65 1.02
N LEU A 197 -10.24 15.19 1.34
CA LEU A 197 -9.52 15.58 2.56
C LEU A 197 -9.29 17.08 2.64
N TYR A 198 -8.93 17.72 1.52
CA TYR A 198 -8.78 19.17 1.43
C TYR A 198 -10.12 19.89 1.68
N LEU A 199 -11.21 19.43 1.05
CA LEU A 199 -12.55 20.01 1.24
C LEU A 199 -13.07 19.87 2.68
N PHE A 200 -12.68 18.81 3.40
CA PHE A 200 -13.04 18.60 4.80
C PHE A 200 -12.08 19.25 5.81
N GLY A 201 -11.15 20.09 5.34
CA GLY A 201 -10.38 21.00 6.19
C GLY A 201 -8.91 20.66 6.39
N MET A 202 -8.36 19.62 5.73
CA MET A 202 -6.90 19.42 5.72
C MET A 202 -6.20 20.48 4.88
N SER A 203 -4.97 20.84 5.25
CA SER A 203 -4.10 21.60 4.34
C SER A 203 -3.84 20.78 3.07
N LEU A 204 -3.59 21.42 1.93
CA LEU A 204 -3.29 20.68 0.69
C LEU A 204 -2.09 19.75 0.86
N PHE A 205 -1.09 20.19 1.62
CA PHE A 205 0.09 19.38 1.94
C PHE A 205 -0.29 18.12 2.71
N ASP A 206 -1.06 18.27 3.79
CA ASP A 206 -1.50 17.13 4.61
C ASP A 206 -2.46 16.22 3.83
N ALA A 207 -3.34 16.77 3.00
CA ALA A 207 -4.27 16.00 2.18
C ALA A 207 -3.54 15.08 1.20
N VAL A 208 -2.51 15.59 0.51
CA VAL A 208 -1.70 14.81 -0.44
C VAL A 208 -0.89 13.73 0.29
N THR A 209 -0.21 14.10 1.38
CA THR A 209 0.66 13.17 2.11
C THR A 209 -0.12 12.06 2.81
N HIS A 210 -1.31 12.36 3.35
CA HIS A 210 -2.19 11.34 3.91
C HIS A 210 -2.83 10.47 2.81
N ALA A 211 -3.26 11.03 1.68
CA ALA A 211 -3.75 10.22 0.56
C ALA A 211 -2.68 9.24 0.02
N PHE A 212 -1.40 9.65 0.00
CA PHE A 212 -0.30 8.74 -0.31
C PHE A 212 -0.22 7.59 0.70
N GLY A 213 -0.33 7.88 2.00
CA GLY A 213 -0.35 6.88 3.05
C GLY A 213 -1.56 5.94 2.99
N THR A 214 -2.76 6.45 2.70
CA THR A 214 -4.01 5.68 2.62
C THR A 214 -4.01 4.75 1.40
N VAL A 215 -3.78 5.30 0.20
CA VAL A 215 -3.93 4.53 -1.05
C VAL A 215 -2.80 3.51 -1.22
N ALA A 216 -1.61 3.82 -0.70
CA ALA A 216 -0.52 2.85 -0.61
C ALA A 216 -0.70 1.82 0.52
N THR A 217 -1.71 1.97 1.38
CA THR A 217 -1.91 1.18 2.61
C THR A 217 -0.64 1.12 3.45
N GLY A 218 -0.03 2.28 3.71
CA GLY A 218 1.21 2.37 4.48
C GLY A 218 1.12 3.23 5.75
N GLY A 219 0.25 4.25 5.82
CA GLY A 219 -0.07 4.90 7.12
C GLY A 219 0.90 5.95 7.68
N PHE A 220 1.88 6.42 6.93
CA PHE A 220 2.69 7.57 7.35
C PHE A 220 1.83 8.83 7.40
N SER A 221 1.97 9.56 8.51
CA SER A 221 1.30 10.83 8.75
C SER A 221 2.32 11.94 8.92
N THR A 222 1.90 13.16 8.61
CA THR A 222 2.64 14.39 8.94
C THR A 222 2.46 14.82 10.39
N LYS A 223 1.60 14.13 11.15
CA LYS A 223 1.18 14.44 12.52
C LYS A 223 1.54 13.31 13.46
N ASN A 224 1.91 13.65 14.70
CA ASN A 224 2.28 12.65 15.72
C ASN A 224 1.09 11.76 16.08
N ASP A 225 -0.10 12.35 16.22
CA ASP A 225 -1.35 11.64 16.51
C ASP A 225 -2.02 11.06 15.26
N SER A 226 -1.30 10.96 14.15
CA SER A 226 -1.83 10.43 12.89
C SER A 226 -3.11 11.18 12.45
N ILE A 227 -4.16 10.46 12.03
CA ILE A 227 -5.46 11.06 11.68
C ILE A 227 -6.19 11.62 12.91
N GLY A 228 -5.87 11.15 14.12
CA GLY A 228 -6.40 11.67 15.38
C GLY A 228 -6.17 13.18 15.57
N HIS A 229 -5.07 13.73 15.02
CA HIS A 229 -4.76 15.15 15.10
C HIS A 229 -5.89 16.06 14.58
N PHE A 230 -6.58 15.65 13.52
CA PHE A 230 -7.60 16.48 12.87
C PHE A 230 -8.93 16.51 13.60
N ASN A 231 -9.19 15.56 14.52
CA ASN A 231 -10.41 15.48 15.32
C ASN A 231 -11.73 15.64 14.55
N SER A 232 -11.76 15.23 13.27
CA SER A 232 -12.88 15.45 12.36
C SER A 232 -13.49 14.12 11.91
N LEU A 233 -14.77 13.92 12.25
CA LEU A 233 -15.52 12.73 11.83
C LEU A 233 -15.56 12.60 10.30
N ALA A 234 -15.65 13.72 9.58
CA ALA A 234 -15.70 13.70 8.12
C ALA A 234 -14.39 13.19 7.50
N ILE A 235 -13.25 13.65 8.03
CA ILE A 235 -11.92 13.18 7.62
C ILE A 235 -11.78 11.67 7.91
N GLU A 236 -12.16 11.24 9.10
CA GLU A 236 -12.08 9.83 9.48
C GLU A 236 -12.93 8.94 8.58
N ILE A 237 -14.15 9.36 8.23
CA ILE A 237 -15.03 8.61 7.31
C ILE A 237 -14.39 8.52 5.92
N VAL A 238 -13.82 9.60 5.40
CA VAL A 238 -13.12 9.58 4.10
C VAL A 238 -11.97 8.57 4.15
N VAL A 239 -11.09 8.67 5.15
CA VAL A 239 -9.95 7.76 5.28
C VAL A 239 -10.42 6.30 5.45
N ILE A 240 -11.45 6.02 6.25
CA ILE A 240 -12.04 4.67 6.38
C ILE A 240 -12.48 4.12 5.02
N VAL A 241 -13.21 4.92 4.24
CA VAL A 241 -13.69 4.50 2.92
C VAL A 241 -12.52 4.22 1.99
N PHE A 242 -11.51 5.08 1.95
CA PHE A 242 -10.36 4.91 1.06
C PHE A 242 -9.41 3.80 1.50
N MET A 243 -9.25 3.54 2.80
CA MET A 243 -8.56 2.35 3.32
C MET A 243 -9.27 1.06 2.88
N PHE A 244 -10.60 1.02 2.99
CA PHE A 244 -11.39 -0.12 2.55
C PHE A 244 -11.28 -0.33 1.03
N LEU A 245 -11.41 0.74 0.23
CA LEU A 245 -11.29 0.67 -1.22
C LEU A 245 -9.88 0.24 -1.64
N SER A 246 -8.84 0.82 -1.05
CA SER A 246 -7.44 0.46 -1.37
C SER A 246 -7.12 -0.99 -1.02
N GLY A 247 -7.82 -1.58 -0.05
CA GLY A 247 -7.78 -3.01 0.27
C GLY A 247 -8.52 -3.94 -0.73
N MET A 248 -9.34 -3.40 -1.64
CA MET A 248 -10.02 -4.18 -2.66
C MET A 248 -9.11 -4.52 -3.85
N HIS A 249 -9.44 -5.57 -4.59
CA HIS A 249 -8.75 -5.89 -5.83
C HIS A 249 -8.92 -4.78 -6.87
N PHE A 250 -7.83 -4.18 -7.37
CA PHE A 250 -7.87 -3.01 -8.26
C PHE A 250 -8.63 -3.24 -9.57
N GLY A 251 -8.54 -4.44 -10.14
CA GLY A 251 -9.36 -4.84 -11.29
C GLY A 251 -10.88 -4.79 -11.04
N VAL A 252 -11.34 -5.01 -9.81
CA VAL A 252 -12.76 -4.86 -9.44
C VAL A 252 -13.11 -3.38 -9.39
N LEU A 253 -12.29 -2.56 -8.71
CA LEU A 253 -12.49 -1.11 -8.64
C LEU A 253 -12.55 -0.47 -10.03
N TYR A 254 -11.64 -0.86 -10.93
CA TYR A 254 -11.65 -0.38 -12.31
C TYR A 254 -12.96 -0.69 -13.03
N ASN A 255 -13.50 -1.90 -12.84
CA ASN A 255 -14.78 -2.26 -13.46
C ASN A 255 -15.96 -1.48 -12.87
N ILE A 256 -15.90 -1.14 -11.58
CA ILE A 256 -16.89 -0.28 -10.91
C ILE A 256 -16.81 1.14 -11.50
N PHE A 257 -15.62 1.73 -11.57
CA PHE A 257 -15.43 3.09 -12.09
C PHE A 257 -15.68 3.23 -13.59
N THR A 258 -15.53 2.17 -14.37
CA THR A 258 -15.87 2.16 -15.80
C THR A 258 -17.31 1.72 -16.09
N PHE A 259 -18.17 1.69 -15.06
CA PHE A 259 -19.60 1.35 -15.13
C PHE A 259 -19.92 0.04 -15.86
N LYS A 260 -18.98 -0.92 -15.82
CA LYS A 260 -19.23 -2.24 -16.40
C LYS A 260 -20.14 -3.02 -15.47
N ARG A 261 -21.13 -3.72 -16.04
CA ARG A 261 -22.08 -4.59 -15.31
C ARG A 261 -21.36 -5.83 -14.75
N VAL A 262 -20.51 -5.66 -13.75
CA VAL A 262 -19.85 -6.75 -13.04
C VAL A 262 -20.65 -7.05 -11.78
N LYS A 263 -21.02 -8.33 -11.62
CA LYS A 263 -21.71 -8.81 -10.41
C LYS A 263 -20.71 -8.97 -9.27
N TRP A 264 -20.11 -7.86 -8.81
CA TRP A 264 -19.12 -7.84 -7.73
C TRP A 264 -19.65 -8.49 -6.45
N TYR A 265 -20.95 -8.31 -6.18
CA TYR A 265 -21.70 -8.96 -5.10
C TYR A 265 -21.83 -10.48 -5.24
N LYS A 266 -21.29 -11.12 -6.28
CA LYS A 266 -21.18 -12.58 -6.36
C LYS A 266 -19.82 -13.11 -5.88
N SER A 267 -18.82 -12.25 -5.74
CA SER A 267 -17.49 -12.66 -5.27
C SER A 267 -17.56 -13.09 -3.81
N SER A 268 -17.24 -14.36 -3.52
CA SER A 268 -17.14 -14.83 -2.14
C SER A 268 -16.03 -14.13 -1.36
N VAL A 269 -14.99 -13.67 -2.04
CA VAL A 269 -13.84 -12.97 -1.43
C VAL A 269 -14.26 -11.58 -0.95
N LEU A 270 -14.93 -10.79 -1.81
CA LEU A 270 -15.38 -9.45 -1.43
C LEU A 270 -16.46 -9.48 -0.35
N LYS A 271 -17.38 -10.44 -0.43
CA LYS A 271 -18.36 -10.66 0.65
C LYS A 271 -17.66 -10.93 1.96
N PHE A 272 -16.72 -11.86 1.96
CA PHE A 272 -16.00 -12.23 3.18
C PHE A 272 -15.18 -11.06 3.73
N TYR A 273 -14.51 -10.28 2.86
CA TYR A 273 -13.81 -9.05 3.25
C TYR A 273 -14.75 -8.05 3.94
N PHE A 274 -15.87 -7.72 3.30
CA PHE A 274 -16.85 -6.77 3.85
C PHE A 274 -17.48 -7.27 5.16
N PHE A 275 -17.99 -8.50 5.17
CA PHE A 275 -18.69 -9.04 6.35
C PHE A 275 -17.75 -9.31 7.51
N SER A 276 -16.50 -9.75 7.27
CA SER A 276 -15.54 -9.93 8.35
C SER A 276 -15.23 -8.60 9.03
N ILE A 277 -14.95 -7.54 8.26
CA ILE A 277 -14.74 -6.19 8.79
C ILE A 277 -15.99 -5.73 9.57
N LEU A 278 -17.18 -5.83 8.98
CA LEU A 278 -18.41 -5.39 9.63
C LEU A 278 -18.65 -6.11 10.97
N VAL A 279 -18.50 -7.43 11.01
CA VAL A 279 -18.66 -8.21 12.24
C VAL A 279 -17.60 -7.81 13.27
N GLY A 280 -16.34 -7.66 12.85
CA GLY A 280 -15.27 -7.22 13.73
C GLY A 280 -15.54 -5.85 14.34
N VAL A 281 -15.97 -4.87 13.53
CA VAL A 281 -16.33 -3.52 14.01
C VAL A 281 -17.44 -3.60 15.06
N LEU A 282 -18.49 -4.37 14.81
CA LEU A 282 -19.60 -4.51 15.76
C LEU A 282 -19.18 -5.17 17.07
N LEU A 283 -18.36 -6.21 17.01
CA LEU A 283 -17.85 -6.91 18.21
C LEU A 283 -16.97 -5.99 19.06
N ILE A 284 -16.06 -5.24 18.44
CA ILE A 284 -15.24 -4.26 19.16
C ILE A 284 -16.12 -3.14 19.72
N THR A 285 -17.07 -2.61 18.94
CA THR A 285 -17.99 -1.55 19.39
C THR A 285 -18.74 -1.95 20.66
N ILE A 286 -19.28 -3.18 20.70
CA ILE A 286 -19.96 -3.72 21.89
C ILE A 286 -18.98 -3.84 23.07
N SER A 287 -17.74 -4.27 22.81
CA SER A 287 -16.72 -4.48 23.84
C SER A 287 -16.22 -3.17 24.46
N VAL A 288 -16.05 -2.10 23.67
CA VAL A 288 -15.49 -0.82 24.17
C VAL A 288 -16.55 0.12 24.73
N LYS A 289 -17.83 -0.18 24.47
CA LYS A 289 -18.97 0.59 24.98
C LYS A 289 -19.09 0.43 26.49
N GLY A 290 -19.09 1.54 27.22
CA GLY A 290 -19.17 1.59 28.67
C GLY A 290 -17.84 1.37 29.39
N THR A 291 -16.79 0.89 28.71
CA THR A 291 -15.43 0.76 29.26
C THR A 291 -14.55 1.94 28.86
N ASN A 292 -14.44 2.21 27.56
CA ASN A 292 -13.56 3.24 27.00
C ASN A 292 -14.36 4.43 26.47
N TYR A 293 -15.54 4.18 25.93
CA TYR A 293 -16.39 5.20 25.34
C TYR A 293 -17.81 5.08 25.89
N GLN A 294 -18.43 6.22 26.22
CA GLN A 294 -19.76 6.25 26.84
C GLN A 294 -20.87 6.09 25.81
N THR A 295 -20.70 6.68 24.62
CA THR A 295 -21.73 6.70 23.59
C THR A 295 -21.50 5.63 22.52
N TRP A 296 -22.58 5.05 22.01
CA TRP A 296 -22.51 4.10 20.88
C TRP A 296 -21.87 4.72 19.63
N GLY A 297 -22.07 6.03 19.41
CA GLY A 297 -21.50 6.75 18.27
C GLY A 297 -19.97 6.79 18.32
N GLU A 298 -19.40 7.16 19.47
CA GLU A 298 -17.94 7.16 19.66
C GLU A 298 -17.35 5.75 19.62
N SER A 299 -18.00 4.79 20.29
CA SER A 299 -17.59 3.38 20.24
C SER A 299 -17.52 2.90 18.79
N LEU A 300 -18.54 3.18 17.97
CA LEU A 300 -18.57 2.77 16.57
C LEU A 300 -17.52 3.50 15.74
N ARG A 301 -17.37 4.82 15.93
CA ARG A 301 -16.40 5.67 15.21
C ARG A 301 -14.97 5.15 15.37
N PHE A 302 -14.50 5.02 16.61
CA PHE A 302 -13.13 4.57 16.88
C PHE A 302 -12.92 3.09 16.53
N SER A 303 -13.90 2.22 16.81
CA SER A 303 -13.82 0.79 16.44
C SER A 303 -13.73 0.59 14.93
N ALA A 304 -14.54 1.34 14.16
CA ALA A 304 -14.53 1.27 12.70
C ALA A 304 -13.19 1.74 12.13
N PHE A 305 -12.68 2.88 12.61
CA PHE A 305 -11.42 3.43 12.14
C PHE A 305 -10.26 2.44 12.36
N GLN A 306 -10.08 2.00 13.61
CA GLN A 306 -8.94 1.16 13.98
C GLN A 306 -8.99 -0.21 13.32
N LEU A 307 -10.17 -0.84 13.25
CA LEU A 307 -10.29 -2.14 12.61
C LEU A 307 -10.06 -2.05 11.10
N VAL A 308 -10.61 -1.05 10.41
CA VAL A 308 -10.40 -0.90 8.96
C VAL A 308 -8.94 -0.55 8.66
N SER A 309 -8.30 0.26 9.50
CA SER A 309 -6.87 0.58 9.40
C SER A 309 -6.01 -0.68 9.46
N LEU A 310 -6.24 -1.57 10.43
CA LEU A 310 -5.49 -2.83 10.53
C LEU A 310 -5.86 -3.84 9.45
N ALA A 311 -7.16 -4.00 9.14
CA ALA A 311 -7.63 -4.94 8.12
C ALA A 311 -7.13 -4.61 6.70
N SER A 312 -6.96 -3.31 6.42
CA SER A 312 -6.36 -2.80 5.17
C SER A 312 -4.83 -2.77 5.21
N THR A 313 -4.22 -3.07 6.36
CA THR A 313 -2.79 -2.90 6.67
C THR A 313 -2.28 -1.47 6.53
N THR A 314 -3.15 -0.46 6.61
CA THR A 314 -2.75 0.94 6.46
C THR A 314 -2.01 1.43 7.69
N GLY A 315 -2.49 1.16 8.91
CA GLY A 315 -1.76 1.50 10.14
C GLY A 315 -1.91 2.95 10.63
N PHE A 316 -2.86 3.72 10.11
CA PHE A 316 -3.27 4.98 10.76
C PHE A 316 -3.97 4.73 12.09
N ALA A 317 -3.90 5.72 13.00
CA ALA A 317 -4.52 5.67 14.31
C ALA A 317 -5.35 6.93 14.59
N THR A 318 -6.41 6.77 15.40
CA THR A 318 -7.21 7.88 15.97
C THR A 318 -7.41 7.73 17.48
N ALA A 319 -6.97 6.63 18.07
CA ALA A 319 -7.10 6.29 19.47
C ALA A 319 -6.00 5.32 19.90
N ASP A 320 -5.65 5.33 21.19
CA ASP A 320 -4.75 4.35 21.76
C ASP A 320 -5.49 3.03 22.05
N THR A 321 -5.27 2.04 21.19
CA THR A 321 -5.89 0.71 21.30
C THR A 321 -5.27 -0.15 22.39
N THR A 322 -4.13 0.23 22.98
CA THR A 322 -3.50 -0.52 24.07
C THR A 322 -4.31 -0.48 25.35
N LEU A 323 -5.17 0.54 25.49
CA LEU A 323 -6.07 0.74 26.62
C LEU A 323 -7.43 0.04 26.44
N TRP A 324 -7.65 -0.64 25.32
CA TRP A 324 -8.93 -1.32 25.03
C TRP A 324 -9.03 -2.69 25.72
N PRO A 325 -10.25 -3.22 25.92
CA PRO A 325 -10.42 -4.50 26.58
C PRO A 325 -9.70 -5.63 25.82
N PRO A 326 -9.18 -6.66 26.51
CA PRO A 326 -8.42 -7.73 25.88
C PRO A 326 -9.13 -8.40 24.69
N PHE A 327 -10.47 -8.53 24.77
CA PHE A 327 -11.28 -9.07 23.68
C PHE A 327 -11.18 -8.22 22.39
N SER A 328 -11.20 -6.90 22.51
CA SER A 328 -11.02 -5.99 21.38
C SER A 328 -9.62 -6.12 20.78
N ILE A 329 -8.59 -6.20 21.63
CA ILE A 329 -7.20 -6.40 21.20
C ILE A 329 -7.06 -7.73 20.44
N MET A 330 -7.68 -8.82 20.91
CA MET A 330 -7.67 -10.11 20.20
C MET A 330 -8.28 -10.03 18.79
N ILE A 331 -9.36 -9.27 18.63
CA ILE A 331 -9.98 -9.06 17.30
C ILE A 331 -9.06 -8.23 16.41
N LEU A 332 -8.46 -7.14 16.93
CA LEU A 332 -7.49 -6.33 16.18
C LEU A 332 -6.27 -7.17 15.75
N LEU A 333 -5.74 -8.02 16.64
CA LEU A 333 -4.67 -8.98 16.33
C LEU A 333 -5.07 -9.97 15.24
N TYR A 334 -6.33 -10.44 15.22
CA TYR A 334 -6.81 -11.29 14.13
C TYR A 334 -6.76 -10.58 12.78
N PHE A 335 -7.10 -9.29 12.70
CA PHE A 335 -7.02 -8.51 11.46
C PHE A 335 -5.59 -8.12 11.06
N LEU A 336 -4.61 -8.22 11.95
CA LEU A 336 -3.19 -8.20 11.57
C LEU A 336 -2.78 -9.44 10.75
N PHE A 337 -3.45 -10.58 10.95
CA PHE A 337 -3.25 -11.77 10.14
C PHE A 337 -4.17 -11.78 8.91
N GLN A 338 -5.47 -11.55 9.10
CA GLN A 338 -6.45 -11.48 8.02
C GLN A 338 -6.45 -10.09 7.39
N CYS A 339 -5.68 -9.95 6.31
CA CYS A 339 -5.55 -8.68 5.60
C CYS A 339 -6.47 -8.62 4.37
N ALA A 340 -6.31 -7.55 3.59
CA ALA A 340 -7.18 -7.25 2.45
C ALA A 340 -7.07 -8.23 1.27
N CYS A 341 -7.77 -7.94 0.17
CA CYS A 341 -7.88 -8.84 -0.98
C CYS A 341 -6.55 -8.96 -1.76
N ALA A 342 -6.32 -10.07 -2.47
CA ALA A 342 -5.22 -10.11 -3.44
C ALA A 342 -5.44 -9.08 -4.57
N GLY A 343 -4.35 -8.54 -5.13
CA GLY A 343 -4.43 -7.49 -6.16
C GLY A 343 -4.78 -6.09 -5.62
N SER A 344 -4.63 -5.88 -4.31
CA SER A 344 -4.57 -4.57 -3.62
C SER A 344 -3.13 -4.21 -3.26
N THR A 345 -2.90 -3.01 -2.72
CA THR A 345 -1.61 -2.59 -2.12
C THR A 345 -1.31 -3.23 -0.77
N ALA A 346 -2.32 -3.78 -0.08
CA ALA A 346 -2.16 -4.24 1.29
C ALA A 346 -1.09 -5.34 1.45
N GLY A 347 -0.63 -5.57 2.68
CA GLY A 347 0.27 -6.66 3.04
C GLY A 347 -0.44 -7.95 3.50
N GLY A 348 0.33 -8.81 4.17
CA GLY A 348 -0.15 -9.91 5.03
C GLY A 348 -0.84 -11.10 4.35
N ILE A 349 -1.54 -11.91 5.15
CA ILE A 349 -2.28 -13.07 4.64
C ILE A 349 -3.58 -12.57 4.02
N LYS A 350 -3.58 -12.52 2.69
CA LYS A 350 -4.71 -12.01 1.91
C LYS A 350 -6.00 -12.76 2.20
N VAL A 351 -7.11 -12.02 2.22
CA VAL A 351 -8.43 -12.54 2.56
C VAL A 351 -8.86 -13.73 1.68
N ASP A 352 -8.37 -13.81 0.44
CA ASP A 352 -8.66 -14.92 -0.47
C ASP A 352 -8.10 -16.24 0.05
N ARG A 353 -6.94 -16.21 0.73
CA ARG A 353 -6.36 -17.38 1.41
C ARG A 353 -7.25 -17.84 2.56
N MET A 354 -7.82 -16.92 3.33
CA MET A 354 -8.79 -17.24 4.39
C MET A 354 -10.05 -17.90 3.81
N VAL A 355 -10.61 -17.35 2.72
CA VAL A 355 -11.77 -17.95 2.05
C VAL A 355 -11.46 -19.36 1.55
N ILE A 356 -10.28 -19.59 0.96
CA ILE A 356 -9.86 -20.92 0.51
C ILE A 356 -9.71 -21.87 1.70
N PHE A 357 -9.10 -21.42 2.80
CA PHE A 357 -8.95 -22.20 4.03
C PHE A 357 -10.30 -22.67 4.57
N PHE A 358 -11.26 -21.76 4.78
CA PHE A 358 -12.60 -22.12 5.28
C PHE A 358 -13.35 -23.05 4.32
N LYS A 359 -13.25 -22.84 3.01
CA LYS A 359 -13.85 -23.76 2.02
C LYS A 359 -13.19 -25.13 2.03
N SER A 360 -11.86 -25.19 2.22
CA SER A 360 -11.11 -26.44 2.33
C SER A 360 -11.50 -27.22 3.57
N MET A 361 -11.58 -26.55 4.73
CA MET A 361 -12.06 -27.17 5.98
C MET A 361 -13.48 -27.70 5.82
N ARG A 362 -14.41 -26.89 5.29
CA ARG A 362 -15.79 -27.33 5.04
C ARG A 362 -15.84 -28.56 4.11
N ARG A 363 -14.97 -28.61 3.10
CA ARG A 363 -14.86 -29.77 2.21
C ARG A 363 -14.33 -30.99 2.93
N GLN A 364 -13.32 -30.85 3.80
CA GLN A 364 -12.78 -31.96 4.59
C GLN A 364 -13.82 -32.52 5.57
N VAL A 365 -14.53 -31.65 6.30
CA VAL A 365 -15.62 -32.07 7.19
C VAL A 365 -16.71 -32.82 6.41
N LYS A 366 -17.11 -32.31 5.24
CA LYS A 366 -18.08 -33.01 4.38
C LYS A 366 -17.57 -34.36 3.88
N LYS A 367 -16.29 -34.49 3.54
CA LYS A 367 -15.69 -35.77 3.14
C LYS A 367 -15.64 -36.78 4.29
N LEU A 368 -15.45 -36.31 5.53
CA LEU A 368 -15.51 -37.18 6.70
C LEU A 368 -16.94 -37.66 6.96
N GLN A 369 -17.94 -36.81 6.73
CA GLN A 369 -19.37 -37.17 6.86
C GLN A 369 -19.87 -38.04 5.70
N HIS A 370 -19.39 -37.78 4.49
CA HIS A 370 -19.75 -38.48 3.25
C HIS A 370 -18.48 -38.89 2.49
N PRO A 371 -17.89 -40.05 2.83
CA PRO A 371 -16.62 -40.49 2.25
C PRO A 371 -16.71 -40.91 0.78
N GLN A 372 -17.91 -41.22 0.30
CA GLN A 372 -18.20 -41.69 -1.07
C GLN A 372 -18.68 -40.56 -1.97
#